data_AF-K7F829-F1
#
_entry.id   AF-K7F829-F1
#
_cell.length_a   1.000
_cell.length_b   1.000
_cell.length_c   1.000
_cell.angle_alpha   90.00
_cell.angle_beta   90.00
_cell.angle_gamma   90.00
#
_symmetry.space_group_name_H-M   'P 1'
#
loop_
_entity.id
_entity.type
_entity.pdbx_description
1 polymer ?
#
loop_
_entity_poly.entity_id
_entity_poly.type
_entity_poly.pdbx_seq_one_letter_code
_entity_poly.pdbx_strand_id
1 'polypeptide(L)'
;VKTIHHALFQCSLTQTLEEFSLGGSSVQPNIAVQNLSLEVGSTTAFLSVKKGSKNLQSENIKVGNSVSDFKNDANTEVQILINITNNNTVGSSIPGSIGFVLYQNDKFFQSKTYRSHYNYTKRIISGSVANATVNDVQIVFNPWYNPSILLHNYACVFWDYSENDWNTKGCKKEGDILQGLRCRCNHTTSFAVLMVGHWLFNSKSFVFSSLLLMSL
;
A
#
# COMPACT_ATOMS: atom_id res chain seq x y z
N VAL A 1 -5.50 -29.94 -1.33
CA VAL A 1 -5.74 -29.76 0.13
C VAL A 1 -4.63 -28.95 0.81
N LYS A 2 -3.36 -29.37 0.80
CA LYS A 2 -2.23 -28.67 1.47
C LYS A 2 -2.02 -27.20 1.03
N THR A 3 -2.11 -26.92 -0.28
CA THR A 3 -1.97 -25.56 -0.83
C THR A 3 -3.13 -24.63 -0.46
N ILE A 4 -4.33 -25.18 -0.33
CA ILE A 4 -5.54 -24.41 0.04
C ILE A 4 -5.48 -24.04 1.53
N HIS A 5 -5.10 -24.98 2.39
CA HIS A 5 -4.89 -24.67 3.82
C HIS A 5 -3.78 -23.65 4.05
N HIS A 6 -2.69 -23.70 3.28
CA HIS A 6 -1.60 -22.72 3.41
C HIS A 6 -2.03 -21.31 2.97
N ALA A 7 -2.78 -21.19 1.87
CA ALA A 7 -3.31 -19.90 1.42
C ALA A 7 -4.33 -19.31 2.42
N LEU A 8 -5.25 -20.14 2.96
CA LEU A 8 -6.20 -19.71 4.00
C LEU A 8 -5.48 -19.23 5.27
N PHE A 9 -4.39 -19.90 5.66
CA PHE A 9 -3.57 -19.49 6.79
C PHE A 9 -2.84 -18.15 6.55
N GLN A 10 -2.36 -17.90 5.32
CA GLN A 10 -1.71 -16.64 4.96
C GLN A 10 -2.68 -15.46 4.87
N CYS A 11 -3.89 -15.65 4.31
CA CYS A 11 -4.96 -14.65 4.37
C CYS A 11 -5.31 -14.30 5.81
N SER A 12 -5.50 -15.33 6.65
CA SER A 12 -5.77 -15.14 8.08
C SER A 12 -4.67 -14.33 8.77
N LEU A 13 -3.40 -14.59 8.49
CA LEU A 13 -2.30 -13.86 9.13
C LEU A 13 -2.22 -12.38 8.72
N THR A 14 -2.35 -12.08 7.43
CA THR A 14 -2.27 -10.69 6.93
C THR A 14 -3.45 -9.85 7.42
N GLN A 15 -4.66 -10.41 7.41
CA GLN A 15 -5.85 -9.79 8.02
C GLN A 15 -5.69 -9.60 9.54
N THR A 16 -5.14 -10.61 10.24
CA THR A 16 -4.88 -10.49 11.69
C THR A 16 -3.89 -9.36 11.99
N LEU A 17 -2.88 -9.16 11.15
CA LEU A 17 -1.92 -8.07 11.30
C LEU A 17 -2.55 -6.70 11.03
N GLU A 18 -3.43 -6.61 10.03
CA GLU A 18 -4.23 -5.43 9.73
C GLU A 18 -5.13 -5.06 10.93
N GLU A 19 -5.83 -6.04 11.52
CA GLU A 19 -6.64 -5.83 12.73
C GLU A 19 -5.78 -5.44 13.94
N PHE A 20 -4.66 -6.15 14.17
CA PHE A 20 -3.73 -5.84 15.27
C PHE A 20 -3.15 -4.43 15.15
N SER A 21 -2.92 -3.94 13.92
CA SER A 21 -2.35 -2.61 13.67
C SER A 21 -3.21 -1.45 14.16
N LEU A 22 -4.51 -1.67 14.40
CA LEU A 22 -5.44 -0.66 14.92
C LEU A 22 -5.27 -0.38 16.42
N GLY A 23 -4.52 -1.23 17.14
CA GLY A 23 -4.31 -1.14 18.58
C GLY A 23 -2.87 -1.38 19.04
N GLY A 24 -2.03 -1.97 18.20
CA GLY A 24 -0.66 -2.35 18.54
C GLY A 24 0.38 -1.88 17.53
N SER A 25 1.61 -1.72 18.01
CA SER A 25 2.78 -1.40 17.19
C SER A 25 3.90 -2.40 17.48
N SER A 26 4.62 -2.84 16.45
CA SER A 26 5.77 -3.73 16.58
C SER A 26 6.65 -3.64 15.34
N VAL A 27 7.96 -3.51 15.51
CA VAL A 27 8.91 -3.45 14.39
C VAL A 27 9.85 -4.63 14.47
N GLN A 28 9.79 -5.48 13.46
CA GLN A 28 10.67 -6.62 13.25
C GLN A 28 11.44 -6.42 11.94
N PRO A 29 12.56 -7.12 11.71
CA PRO A 29 13.38 -6.90 10.53
C PRO A 29 12.60 -6.97 9.21
N ASN A 30 11.64 -7.89 9.05
CA ASN A 30 10.92 -8.12 7.79
C ASN A 30 9.49 -7.58 7.76
N ILE A 31 8.96 -7.17 8.91
CA ILE A 31 7.59 -6.67 9.06
C ILE A 31 7.54 -5.58 10.12
N ALA A 32 6.83 -4.49 9.83
CA ALA A 32 6.56 -3.45 10.81
C ALA A 32 5.06 -3.18 10.88
N VAL A 33 4.54 -3.09 12.09
CA VAL A 33 3.18 -2.72 12.42
C VAL A 33 3.23 -1.41 13.19
N GLN A 34 2.41 -0.45 12.81
CA GLN A 34 2.34 0.86 13.46
C GLN A 34 0.89 1.26 13.65
N ASN A 35 0.55 1.65 14.88
CA ASN A 35 -0.73 2.24 15.24
C ASN A 35 -0.59 3.77 15.39
N LEU A 36 -1.62 4.49 14.97
CA LEU A 36 -1.83 5.91 15.18
C LEU A 36 -3.25 6.15 15.71
N SER A 37 -3.35 6.71 16.92
CA SER A 37 -4.63 7.19 17.46
C SER A 37 -5.00 8.52 16.81
N LEU A 38 -6.27 8.69 16.42
CA LEU A 38 -6.76 9.90 15.77
C LEU A 38 -7.26 10.92 16.78
N GLU A 39 -6.61 12.08 16.79
CA GLU A 39 -7.06 13.24 17.56
C GLU A 39 -8.26 13.93 16.89
N VAL A 40 -9.04 14.68 17.68
CA VAL A 40 -10.14 15.50 17.18
C VAL A 40 -9.63 16.45 16.10
N GLY A 41 -10.29 16.48 14.94
CA GLY A 41 -9.88 17.32 13.80
C GLY A 41 -8.80 16.70 12.90
N SER A 42 -8.31 15.50 13.20
CA SER A 42 -7.43 14.78 12.25
C SER A 42 -8.15 14.52 10.93
N THR A 43 -7.56 14.98 9.83
CA THR A 43 -8.09 14.77 8.46
C THR A 43 -7.22 13.83 7.64
N THR A 44 -5.97 13.61 8.07
CA THR A 44 -5.00 12.78 7.37
C THR A 44 -4.14 12.00 8.36
N ALA A 45 -3.67 10.83 7.90
CA ALA A 45 -2.61 10.07 8.54
C ALA A 45 -1.62 9.58 7.50
N PHE A 46 -0.34 9.51 7.85
CA PHE A 46 0.68 9.01 6.94
C PHE A 46 1.64 8.03 7.63
N LEU A 47 2.21 7.15 6.82
CA LEU A 47 3.41 6.40 7.15
C LEU A 47 4.43 6.61 6.03
N SER A 48 5.70 6.83 6.41
CA SER A 48 6.82 6.93 5.47
C SER A 48 8.02 6.12 5.95
N VAL A 49 8.79 5.60 4.99
CA VAL A 49 9.94 4.74 5.24
C VAL A 49 11.14 5.28 4.48
N LYS A 50 12.28 5.47 5.15
CA LYS A 50 13.53 5.91 4.51
C LYS A 50 14.20 4.80 3.69
N LYS A 51 14.88 5.19 2.62
CA LYS A 51 15.79 4.33 1.84
C LYS A 51 17.01 3.91 2.67
N GLY A 52 17.62 2.79 2.29
CA GLY A 52 18.99 2.45 2.67
C GLY A 52 19.16 1.42 3.79
N SER A 53 18.09 0.92 4.40
CA SER A 53 18.20 -0.19 5.36
C SER A 53 17.75 -1.52 4.73
N LYS A 54 18.61 -2.55 4.84
CA LYS A 54 18.26 -3.92 4.46
C LYS A 54 17.14 -4.48 5.34
N ASN A 55 16.98 -3.93 6.55
CA ASN A 55 16.02 -4.34 7.55
C ASN A 55 15.06 -3.20 7.89
N LEU A 56 13.84 -3.53 8.31
CA LEU A 56 12.94 -2.56 8.90
C LEU A 56 13.41 -2.25 10.31
N GLN A 57 13.53 -0.96 10.60
CA GLN A 57 13.96 -0.44 11.89
C GLN A 57 13.12 0.79 12.21
N SER A 58 12.80 0.97 13.50
CA SER A 58 11.87 2.00 13.95
C SER A 58 12.32 3.42 13.59
N GLU A 59 13.62 3.70 13.61
CA GLU A 59 14.22 4.99 13.25
C GLU A 59 14.01 5.40 11.79
N ASN A 60 13.72 4.43 10.93
CA ASN A 60 13.49 4.65 9.50
C ASN A 60 12.00 4.80 9.16
N ILE A 61 11.11 4.54 10.12
CA ILE A 61 9.66 4.59 9.95
C ILE A 61 9.14 5.84 10.66
N LYS A 62 8.38 6.66 9.95
CA LYS A 62 7.68 7.81 10.54
C LYS A 62 6.19 7.67 10.34
N VAL A 63 5.44 7.90 11.40
CA VAL A 63 3.97 7.89 11.43
C VAL A 63 3.50 9.17 12.10
N GLY A 64 2.40 9.74 11.61
CA GLY A 64 1.81 10.94 12.21
C GLY A 64 0.48 11.35 11.59
N ASN A 65 -0.20 12.28 12.26
CA ASN A 65 -1.36 13.01 11.78
C ASN A 65 -0.94 14.41 11.29
N SER A 66 -1.78 15.04 10.47
CA SER A 66 -1.79 16.49 10.23
C SER A 66 -0.42 17.15 9.95
N VAL A 67 0.16 16.94 8.76
CA VAL A 67 1.04 17.92 8.08
C VAL A 67 0.79 17.87 6.57
N SER A 68 0.68 19.07 5.99
CA SER A 68 0.60 19.40 4.58
C SER A 68 1.54 18.58 3.68
N ASP A 69 0.93 18.08 2.61
CA ASP A 69 1.49 17.59 1.36
C ASP A 69 2.44 16.39 1.40
N PHE A 70 2.13 15.48 0.48
CA PHE A 70 2.95 14.35 0.05
C PHE A 70 4.40 14.82 -0.21
N LYS A 71 5.31 14.65 0.75
CA LYS A 71 6.71 15.06 0.60
C LYS A 71 7.42 14.10 -0.32
N ASN A 72 7.63 14.57 -1.55
CA ASN A 72 8.47 13.92 -2.52
C ASN A 72 9.95 14.05 -2.13
N ASP A 73 10.35 13.32 -1.08
CA ASP A 73 11.73 13.23 -0.60
C ASP A 73 12.42 12.08 -1.32
N ALA A 74 13.51 12.38 -2.03
CA ALA A 74 14.34 11.40 -2.72
C ALA A 74 14.87 10.29 -1.79
N ASN A 75 14.92 10.54 -0.47
CA ASN A 75 15.33 9.58 0.56
C ASN A 75 14.19 8.73 1.11
N THR A 76 12.94 8.94 0.69
CA THR A 76 11.80 8.10 1.06
C THR A 76 11.68 6.94 0.08
N GLU A 77 11.58 5.71 0.57
CA GLU A 77 11.39 4.49 -0.23
C GLU A 77 9.91 4.21 -0.49
N VAL A 78 9.07 4.34 0.54
CA VAL A 78 7.62 4.18 0.41
C VAL A 78 6.91 5.16 1.35
N GLN A 79 5.80 5.69 0.87
CA GLN A 79 4.90 6.54 1.64
C GLN A 79 3.45 6.16 1.35
N ILE A 80 2.62 6.12 2.38
CA ILE A 80 1.16 6.05 2.29
C ILE A 80 0.57 7.24 3.04
N LEU A 81 -0.43 7.88 2.45
CA LEU A 81 -1.24 8.94 3.03
C LEU A 81 -2.70 8.54 2.91
N ILE A 82 -3.40 8.50 4.04
CA ILE A 82 -4.82 8.17 4.12
C ILE A 82 -5.56 9.44 4.52
N ASN A 83 -6.41 9.94 3.63
CA ASN A 83 -7.34 11.01 3.90
C ASN A 83 -8.60 10.41 4.52
N ILE A 84 -9.02 10.98 5.64
CA ILE A 84 -10.14 10.48 6.41
C ILE A 84 -11.13 11.59 6.76
N THR A 85 -12.37 11.20 6.98
CA THR A 85 -13.33 11.99 7.74
C THR A 85 -13.40 11.40 9.13
N ASN A 86 -12.83 12.13 10.10
CA ASN A 86 -12.88 11.72 11.49
C ASN A 86 -14.24 12.09 12.08
N ASN A 87 -15.02 11.07 12.47
CA ASN A 87 -16.34 11.25 13.05
C ASN A 87 -16.30 11.46 14.58
N ASN A 88 -15.10 11.53 15.18
CA ASN A 88 -14.94 11.78 16.61
C ASN A 88 -15.50 13.15 16.98
N THR A 89 -16.63 13.17 17.69
CA THR A 89 -17.11 14.34 18.41
C THR A 89 -16.50 14.39 19.81
N VAL A 90 -16.43 15.58 20.42
CA VAL A 90 -16.11 15.74 21.84
C VAL A 90 -17.09 14.87 22.65
N GLY A 91 -16.58 13.82 23.31
CA GLY A 91 -17.39 12.83 24.06
C GLY A 91 -17.51 11.43 23.45
N SER A 92 -16.89 11.13 22.30
CA SER A 92 -16.79 9.74 21.79
C SER A 92 -16.01 8.87 22.78
N SER A 93 -16.57 7.71 23.14
CA SER A 93 -15.95 6.74 24.07
C SER A 93 -14.80 5.94 23.44
N ILE A 94 -14.71 5.89 22.11
CA ILE A 94 -13.63 5.19 21.40
C ILE A 94 -13.06 6.13 20.33
N PRO A 95 -11.81 6.59 20.45
CA PRO A 95 -11.18 7.38 19.40
C PRO A 95 -10.98 6.51 18.16
N GLY A 96 -11.17 7.09 16.98
CA GLY A 96 -10.68 6.47 15.74
C GLY A 96 -9.19 6.15 15.78
N SER A 97 -8.79 5.11 15.05
CA SER A 97 -7.40 4.69 14.93
C SER A 97 -7.08 4.30 13.50
N ILE A 98 -5.81 4.44 13.16
CA ILE A 98 -5.25 4.03 11.89
C ILE A 98 -4.08 3.11 12.14
N GLY A 99 -4.13 1.95 11.51
CA GLY A 99 -3.08 0.96 11.54
C GLY A 99 -2.37 0.89 10.19
N PHE A 100 -1.06 0.71 10.23
CA PHE A 100 -0.23 0.48 9.07
C PHE A 100 0.57 -0.80 9.24
N VAL A 101 0.68 -1.57 8.16
CA VAL A 101 1.56 -2.74 8.12
C VAL A 101 2.49 -2.62 6.92
N LEU A 102 3.78 -2.82 7.15
CA LEU A 102 4.81 -2.75 6.13
C LEU A 102 5.51 -4.10 6.02
N TYR A 103 5.54 -4.65 4.82
CA TYR A 103 6.21 -5.90 4.51
C TYR A 103 7.42 -5.64 3.61
N GLN A 104 8.53 -6.32 3.90
CA GLN A 104 9.72 -6.25 3.06
C GLN A 104 9.56 -6.91 1.68
N ASN A 105 8.66 -7.88 1.55
CA ASN A 105 8.48 -8.69 0.34
C ASN A 105 7.04 -9.21 0.24
N ASP A 106 6.74 -9.86 -0.88
CA ASP A 106 5.42 -10.40 -1.24
C ASP A 106 5.18 -11.85 -0.81
N LYS A 107 5.98 -12.43 0.10
CA LYS A 107 5.86 -13.85 0.48
C LYS A 107 4.51 -14.22 1.07
N PHE A 108 3.81 -13.26 1.69
CA PHE A 108 2.45 -13.44 2.21
C PHE A 108 1.35 -13.19 1.17
N PHE A 109 1.71 -12.68 -0.01
CA PHE A 109 0.79 -12.22 -1.05
C PHE A 109 1.06 -12.99 -2.37
N GLN A 110 0.85 -14.30 -2.31
CA GLN A 110 1.19 -15.21 -3.40
C GLN A 110 0.08 -15.27 -4.44
N SER A 111 0.15 -14.35 -5.40
CA SER A 111 -0.74 -14.27 -6.55
C SER A 111 -0.67 -15.53 -7.43
N LYS A 112 -1.83 -15.96 -7.94
CA LYS A 112 -1.93 -17.06 -8.90
C LYS A 112 -1.80 -16.55 -10.33
N THR A 113 -2.33 -15.36 -10.61
CA THR A 113 -2.35 -14.73 -11.94
C THR A 113 -1.07 -13.97 -12.27
N TYR A 114 -0.43 -13.35 -11.29
CA TYR A 114 0.80 -12.60 -11.43
C TYR A 114 1.98 -13.33 -10.78
N ARG A 115 2.90 -13.81 -11.62
CA ARG A 115 4.19 -14.35 -11.20
C ARG A 115 5.29 -13.48 -11.78
N SER A 116 5.75 -12.49 -11.01
CA SER A 116 6.92 -11.72 -11.43
C SER A 116 8.16 -12.58 -11.36
N HIS A 117 8.87 -12.68 -12.48
CA HIS A 117 10.18 -13.32 -12.57
C HIS A 117 11.34 -12.34 -12.26
N TYR A 118 11.02 -11.09 -11.94
CA TYR A 118 12.03 -10.06 -11.70
C TYR A 118 12.35 -9.92 -10.21
N ASN A 119 13.65 -9.79 -9.91
CA ASN A 119 14.19 -9.62 -8.56
C ASN A 119 14.14 -8.15 -8.09
N TYR A 120 13.05 -7.43 -8.38
CA TYR A 120 12.85 -6.09 -7.83
C TYR A 120 12.37 -6.17 -6.37
N THR A 121 12.68 -5.16 -5.58
CA THR A 121 12.13 -5.04 -4.21
C THR A 121 10.61 -4.89 -4.28
N LYS A 122 9.90 -5.85 -3.69
CA LYS A 122 8.43 -5.87 -3.65
C LYS A 122 7.96 -5.41 -2.28
N ARG A 123 8.05 -4.11 -2.03
CA ARG A 123 7.47 -3.52 -0.82
C ARG A 123 5.94 -3.63 -0.89
N ILE A 124 5.34 -4.02 0.21
CA ILE A 124 3.89 -4.00 0.38
C ILE A 124 3.60 -3.14 1.60
N ILE A 125 2.64 -2.23 1.45
CA ILE A 125 2.21 -1.33 2.51
C ILE A 125 0.70 -1.45 2.66
N SER A 126 0.24 -1.68 3.88
CA SER A 126 -1.16 -1.79 4.23
C SER A 126 -1.59 -0.61 5.08
N GLY A 127 -2.85 -0.22 4.93
CA GLY A 127 -3.55 0.72 5.79
C GLY A 127 -4.84 0.09 6.30
N SER A 128 -5.21 0.38 7.54
CA SER A 128 -6.46 -0.04 8.18
C SER A 128 -7.01 1.12 8.99
N VAL A 129 -8.33 1.30 9.00
CA VAL A 129 -8.98 2.44 9.66
C VAL A 129 -10.15 1.95 10.49
N ALA A 130 -10.21 2.39 11.75
CA ALA A 130 -11.32 2.15 12.67
C ALA A 130 -11.94 3.47 13.14
N ASN A 131 -13.27 3.49 13.26
CA ASN A 131 -14.08 4.65 13.68
C ASN A 131 -13.81 5.95 12.90
N ALA A 132 -13.41 5.84 11.64
CA ALA A 132 -13.30 6.97 10.70
C ALA A 132 -13.65 6.48 9.29
N THR A 133 -14.01 7.41 8.41
CA THR A 133 -14.33 7.10 7.01
C THR A 133 -13.10 7.37 6.14
N VAL A 134 -12.75 6.43 5.26
CA VAL A 134 -11.69 6.63 4.26
C VAL A 134 -12.24 7.43 3.09
N ASN A 135 -11.61 8.56 2.79
CA ASN A 135 -11.97 9.40 1.64
C ASN A 135 -11.08 9.09 0.43
N ASP A 136 -9.78 8.88 0.67
CA ASP A 136 -8.76 8.74 -0.36
C ASP A 136 -7.46 8.15 0.22
N VAL A 137 -6.75 7.34 -0.56
CA VAL A 137 -5.47 6.75 -0.18
C VAL A 137 -4.46 7.02 -1.28
N GLN A 138 -3.40 7.76 -0.97
CA GLN A 138 -2.31 8.05 -1.88
C GLN A 138 -1.06 7.29 -1.45
N ILE A 139 -0.36 6.68 -2.40
CA ILE A 139 0.80 5.83 -2.15
C ILE A 139 1.88 6.16 -3.17
N VAL A 140 3.11 6.26 -2.71
CA VAL A 140 4.27 6.43 -3.60
C VAL A 140 5.34 5.43 -3.24
N PHE A 141 5.81 4.72 -4.26
CA PHE A 141 6.97 3.84 -4.18
C PHE A 141 8.13 4.47 -4.94
N ASN A 142 9.27 4.61 -4.28
CA ASN A 142 10.51 5.13 -4.81
C ASN A 142 11.57 4.02 -4.77
N PRO A 143 11.51 3.06 -5.71
CA PRO A 143 12.46 1.98 -5.74
C PRO A 143 13.90 2.47 -5.94
N TRP A 144 14.87 1.63 -5.56
CA TRP A 144 16.31 1.93 -5.69
C TRP A 144 16.81 1.93 -7.16
N TYR A 145 16.07 1.31 -8.08
CA TYR A 145 16.41 1.25 -9.50
C TYR A 145 15.85 2.45 -10.28
N ASN A 146 16.41 2.72 -11.46
CA ASN A 146 16.08 3.89 -12.26
C ASN A 146 14.61 3.84 -12.76
N PRO A 147 13.71 4.72 -12.27
CA PRO A 147 12.28 4.65 -12.58
C PRO A 147 12.00 5.03 -14.03
N SER A 148 12.88 5.75 -14.73
CA SER A 148 12.67 6.27 -16.09
C SER A 148 12.36 5.19 -17.14
N ILE A 149 12.79 3.95 -16.93
CA ILE A 149 12.51 2.81 -17.83
C ILE A 149 11.15 2.14 -17.49
N LEU A 150 10.56 2.46 -16.34
CA LEU A 150 9.46 1.73 -15.71
C LEU A 150 8.21 2.58 -15.42
N LEU A 151 8.29 3.90 -15.55
CA LEU A 151 7.17 4.82 -15.28
C LEU A 151 5.92 4.49 -16.12
N HIS A 152 6.06 3.96 -17.34
CA HIS A 152 4.92 3.67 -18.22
C HIS A 152 4.31 2.28 -18.04
N ASN A 153 5.02 1.35 -17.38
CA ASN A 153 4.69 -0.08 -17.39
C ASN A 153 4.46 -0.62 -15.98
N TYR A 154 3.62 0.06 -15.19
CA TYR A 154 3.24 -0.43 -13.87
C TYR A 154 1.73 -0.31 -13.61
N ALA A 155 1.23 -1.18 -12.73
CA ALA A 155 -0.13 -1.16 -12.24
C ALA A 155 -0.14 -0.95 -10.72
N CYS A 156 -1.02 -0.05 -10.27
CA CYS A 156 -1.37 0.10 -8.87
C CYS A 156 -2.38 -0.98 -8.50
N VAL A 157 -2.02 -1.82 -7.53
CA VAL A 157 -2.87 -2.93 -7.12
C VAL A 157 -3.09 -2.95 -5.63
N PHE A 158 -4.16 -3.63 -5.25
CA PHE A 158 -4.51 -3.96 -3.89
C PHE A 158 -4.73 -5.47 -3.78
N TRP A 159 -4.48 -6.04 -2.61
CA TRP A 159 -4.73 -7.46 -2.38
C TRP A 159 -6.22 -7.69 -2.13
N ASP A 160 -6.87 -8.43 -3.04
CA ASP A 160 -8.25 -8.83 -2.90
C ASP A 160 -8.32 -10.20 -2.22
N TYR A 161 -8.74 -10.22 -0.95
CA TYR A 161 -8.87 -11.44 -0.17
C TYR A 161 -9.98 -12.39 -0.70
N SER A 162 -10.97 -11.87 -1.44
CA SER A 162 -12.03 -12.69 -2.04
C SER A 162 -11.52 -13.48 -3.26
N GLU A 163 -10.64 -12.86 -4.05
CA GLU A 163 -9.99 -13.48 -5.20
C GLU A 163 -8.70 -14.21 -4.81
N ASN A 164 -8.15 -13.90 -3.63
CA ASN A 164 -6.81 -14.29 -3.19
C ASN A 164 -5.77 -13.94 -4.27
N ASP A 165 -5.87 -12.72 -4.79
CA ASP A 165 -5.02 -12.21 -5.86
C ASP A 165 -4.95 -10.66 -5.85
N TRP A 166 -4.07 -10.10 -6.67
CA TRP A 166 -3.94 -8.67 -6.91
C TRP A 166 -5.05 -8.16 -7.83
N ASN A 167 -5.69 -7.06 -7.43
CA ASN A 167 -6.76 -6.41 -8.20
C ASN A 167 -6.48 -4.91 -8.34
N THR A 168 -7.04 -4.26 -9.36
CA THR A 168 -6.86 -2.83 -9.66
C THR A 168 -8.11 -2.00 -9.35
N LYS A 169 -9.25 -2.63 -9.08
CA LYS A 169 -10.53 -1.94 -8.86
C LYS A 169 -10.43 -0.88 -7.77
N GLY A 170 -10.75 0.37 -8.11
CA GLY A 170 -10.69 1.48 -7.16
C GLY A 170 -9.28 2.04 -6.93
N CYS A 171 -8.25 1.50 -7.58
CA CYS A 171 -6.88 2.00 -7.60
C CYS A 171 -6.50 2.49 -9.01
N LYS A 172 -5.78 3.60 -9.09
CA LYS A 172 -5.29 4.16 -10.36
C LYS A 172 -3.88 4.73 -10.23
N LYS A 173 -3.15 4.70 -11.32
CA LYS A 173 -1.88 5.44 -11.47
C LYS A 173 -2.18 6.95 -11.45
N GLU A 174 -1.37 7.70 -10.71
CA GLU A 174 -1.31 9.16 -10.85
C GLU A 174 -0.21 9.54 -11.86
N GLY A 175 -0.43 10.59 -12.65
CA GLY A 175 0.37 10.94 -13.83
C GLY A 175 1.88 11.14 -13.59
N ASP A 176 2.63 11.16 -14.70
CA ASP A 176 4.09 11.13 -14.75
C ASP A 176 4.74 12.45 -14.27
N ILE A 177 4.69 12.68 -12.96
CA ILE A 177 5.65 13.58 -12.32
C ILE A 177 6.94 12.76 -12.14
N LEU A 178 8.07 13.35 -12.51
CA LEU A 178 9.41 12.75 -12.65
C LEU A 178 9.99 12.01 -11.42
N GLN A 179 9.22 11.73 -10.37
CA GLN A 179 9.68 11.06 -9.15
C GLN A 179 8.59 10.16 -8.55
N GLY A 180 8.87 8.86 -8.56
CA GLY A 180 8.12 7.81 -7.86
C GLY A 180 6.98 7.14 -8.65
N LEU A 181 6.66 5.90 -8.29
CA LEU A 181 5.50 5.16 -8.76
C LEU A 181 4.31 5.53 -7.87
N ARG A 182 3.42 6.37 -8.39
CA ARG A 182 2.30 6.95 -7.63
C ARG A 182 1.00 6.23 -7.88
N CYS A 183 0.25 5.99 -6.81
CA CYS A 183 -1.03 5.30 -6.80
C CYS A 183 -2.04 6.05 -5.96
N ARG A 184 -3.28 6.10 -6.45
CA ARG A 184 -4.44 6.61 -5.72
C ARG A 184 -5.51 5.55 -5.64
N CYS A 185 -5.96 5.21 -4.44
CA CYS A 185 -6.98 4.21 -4.16
C CYS A 185 -8.12 4.81 -3.31
N ASN A 186 -9.32 4.24 -3.39
CA ASN A 186 -10.50 4.72 -2.66
C ASN A 186 -10.91 3.82 -1.47
N HIS A 187 -10.04 2.91 -1.06
CA HIS A 187 -10.27 1.95 0.00
C HIS A 187 -8.94 1.66 0.72
N THR A 188 -8.99 0.86 1.78
CA THR A 188 -7.83 0.45 2.59
C THR A 188 -7.70 -1.07 2.58
N THR A 189 -6.47 -1.55 2.42
CA THR A 189 -6.04 -2.96 2.38
C THR A 189 -4.51 -2.94 2.26
N SER A 190 -3.91 -4.05 1.83
CA SER A 190 -2.52 -4.18 1.42
C SER A 190 -2.31 -3.77 -0.05
N PHE A 191 -1.37 -2.85 -0.30
CA PHE A 191 -1.10 -2.28 -1.61
C PHE A 191 0.30 -2.59 -2.12
N ALA A 192 0.42 -2.69 -3.44
CA ALA A 192 1.69 -2.88 -4.13
C ALA A 192 1.68 -2.18 -5.50
N VAL A 193 2.87 -2.09 -6.10
CA VAL A 193 3.03 -1.78 -7.52
C VAL A 193 3.57 -3.01 -8.23
N LEU A 194 2.88 -3.43 -9.29
CA LEU A 194 3.32 -4.53 -10.15
C LEU A 194 3.85 -3.99 -11.47
N MET A 195 5.01 -4.48 -11.89
CA MET A 195 5.56 -4.15 -13.20
C MET A 195 4.88 -5.00 -14.27
N VAL A 196 4.28 -4.34 -15.25
CA VAL A 196 3.62 -4.99 -16.38
C VAL A 196 4.66 -5.16 -17.47
N GLY A 197 5.23 -6.35 -17.60
CA GLY A 197 6.06 -6.68 -18.77
C GLY A 197 5.22 -6.65 -20.05
N HIS A 198 5.81 -6.22 -21.16
CA HIS A 198 5.18 -6.22 -22.50
C HIS A 198 4.57 -7.57 -22.92
N TRP A 199 4.94 -8.68 -22.25
CA TRP A 199 4.46 -10.03 -22.50
C TRP A 199 3.22 -10.44 -21.69
N LEU A 200 2.72 -9.61 -20.75
CA LEU A 200 1.57 -9.94 -19.89
C LEU A 200 0.20 -9.53 -20.47
N PHE A 201 0.16 -8.92 -21.65
CA PHE A 201 -1.07 -8.43 -22.31
C PHE A 201 -2.08 -9.51 -22.73
N ASN A 202 -1.81 -10.80 -22.48
CA ASN A 202 -2.65 -11.91 -22.95
C ASN A 202 -3.46 -12.64 -21.86
N SER A 203 -3.43 -12.22 -20.59
CA SER A 203 -4.31 -12.80 -19.56
C SER A 203 -5.51 -11.86 -19.30
N LYS A 204 -6.71 -12.42 -19.39
CA LYS A 204 -8.01 -11.72 -19.30
C LYS A 204 -8.29 -11.00 -17.96
N SER A 205 -7.33 -10.93 -17.03
CA SER A 205 -7.45 -10.23 -15.75
C SER A 205 -6.95 -8.78 -15.76
N PHE A 206 -6.14 -8.39 -16.76
CA PHE A 206 -5.63 -7.03 -16.88
C PHE A 206 -6.27 -6.32 -18.07
N VAL A 207 -7.58 -6.11 -18.04
CA VAL A 207 -8.23 -5.22 -19.02
C VAL A 207 -7.92 -3.78 -18.63
N PHE A 208 -6.83 -3.24 -19.17
CA PHE A 208 -6.65 -1.79 -19.22
C PHE A 208 -7.54 -1.24 -20.31
N SER A 209 -8.42 -0.31 -19.95
CA SER A 209 -9.08 0.57 -20.90
C SER A 209 -8.03 1.49 -21.53
N SER A 210 -7.34 1.04 -22.58
CA SER A 210 -6.67 1.94 -23.53
C SER A 210 -7.69 2.43 -24.57
N LEU A 211 -8.68 3.17 -24.09
CA LEU A 211 -9.39 4.11 -24.95
C LEU A 211 -8.77 5.49 -24.68
N LEU A 212 -8.29 6.09 -25.77
CA LEU A 212 -7.48 7.31 -25.90
C LEU A 212 -5.99 7.20 -25.57
N LEU A 213 -5.20 6.79 -26.58
CA LEU A 213 -4.19 7.67 -27.20
C LEU A 213 -3.77 7.06 -28.55
N MET A 214 -4.73 6.99 -29.47
CA MET A 214 -4.48 7.12 -30.90
C MET A 214 -5.17 8.41 -31.35
N SER A 215 -4.53 9.56 -31.11
CA SER A 215 -4.80 10.80 -31.82
C SER A 215 -3.81 11.88 -31.39
N LEU A 216 -2.96 12.25 -32.36
CA LEU A 216 -1.92 13.29 -32.42
C LEU A 216 -0.49 12.79 -32.16
#